data_AF-A0A517NZP0-F1
#
_entry.id   AF-A0A517NZP0-F1
#
_cell.length_a   1.000
_cell.length_b   1.000
_cell.length_c   1.000
_cell.angle_alpha   90.00
_cell.angle_beta   90.00
_cell.angle_gamma   90.00
#
_symmetry.space_group_name_H-M   'P 1'
#
loop_
_entity.id
_entity.type
_entity.pdbx_description
1 polymer ?
#
loop_
_entity_poly.entity_id
_entity_poly.type
_entity_poly.pdbx_seq_one_letter_code
_entity_poly.pdbx_strand_id
1 'polypeptide(L)'
;MCSENSDEPRDSSHQEHSPKNSQGQHFRFPQGWVIEGRRPQDGSPTGRFLQIGTGQWCPQQYATVFPIRQTAIVYANEFGYCVGHNACVVRYCDHDG
;
A
#
# COMPACT_ATOMS: atom_id res chain seq x y z
N MET A 1 -37.89 -46.95 31.99
CA MET A 1 -36.80 -47.68 31.33
C MET A 1 -37.01 -47.59 29.84
N CYS A 2 -36.31 -46.67 29.17
CA CYS A 2 -36.13 -46.61 27.72
C CYS A 2 -34.69 -46.17 27.46
N SER A 3 -34.11 -46.75 26.43
CA SER A 3 -32.69 -47.02 26.28
C SER A 3 -31.86 -45.88 25.70
N GLU A 4 -30.57 -46.05 25.97
CA GLU A 4 -29.36 -45.37 25.49
C GLU A 4 -29.16 -45.45 23.96
N ASN A 5 -28.55 -44.39 23.42
CA ASN A 5 -27.72 -44.25 22.20
C ASN A 5 -27.73 -42.75 21.83
N SER A 6 -26.72 -42.08 21.29
CA SER A 6 -25.26 -42.17 21.18
C SER A 6 -24.87 -40.89 20.40
N ASP A 7 -23.68 -40.34 20.67
CA ASP A 7 -22.86 -39.49 19.77
C ASP A 7 -23.44 -38.18 19.17
N GLU A 8 -22.94 -37.04 19.65
CA GLU A 8 -22.18 -36.09 18.80
C GLU A 8 -21.54 -34.97 19.66
N PRO A 9 -20.21 -34.85 19.74
CA PRO A 9 -19.58 -33.63 20.20
C PRO A 9 -19.64 -32.59 19.07
N ARG A 10 -20.43 -31.52 19.28
CA ARG A 10 -20.41 -30.32 18.44
C ARG A 10 -19.08 -29.60 18.61
N ASP A 11 -18.11 -29.99 17.80
CA ASP A 11 -16.91 -29.20 17.51
C ASP A 11 -17.37 -27.95 16.76
N SER A 12 -17.55 -26.84 17.49
CA SER A 12 -17.62 -25.51 16.88
C SER A 12 -16.24 -24.91 16.90
N SER A 13 -15.39 -25.41 16.02
CA SER A 13 -14.19 -24.74 15.53
C SER A 13 -14.54 -23.31 15.10
N HIS A 14 -14.41 -22.36 16.03
CA HIS A 14 -14.21 -20.95 15.69
C HIS A 14 -12.86 -20.85 14.97
N GLN A 15 -12.87 -21.02 13.65
CA GLN A 15 -11.81 -20.48 12.80
C GLN A 15 -11.90 -18.96 12.87
N GLU A 16 -11.31 -18.40 13.93
CA GLU A 16 -10.74 -17.07 13.92
C GLU A 16 -9.70 -17.05 12.79
N HIS A 17 -10.16 -16.72 11.58
CA HIS A 17 -9.29 -16.22 10.53
C HIS A 17 -8.75 -14.87 11.00
N SER A 18 -7.77 -14.93 11.90
CA SER A 18 -6.85 -13.83 12.14
C SER A 18 -6.36 -13.36 10.76
N PRO A 19 -6.58 -12.10 10.37
CA PRO A 19 -6.02 -11.60 9.13
C PRO A 19 -4.50 -11.72 9.25
N LYS A 20 -3.97 -12.63 8.43
CA LYS A 20 -2.55 -12.87 8.24
C LYS A 20 -1.84 -11.53 8.15
N ASN A 21 -0.93 -11.31 9.11
CA ASN A 21 0.40 -10.82 8.82
C ASN A 21 0.41 -9.51 8.00
N SER A 22 0.28 -8.39 8.72
CA SER A 22 0.77 -7.09 8.25
C SER A 22 2.26 -6.95 8.59
N GLN A 23 3.10 -7.92 8.20
CA GLN A 23 4.53 -7.65 8.06
C GLN A 23 4.63 -6.75 6.84
N GLY A 24 4.76 -5.44 7.10
CA GLY A 24 5.24 -4.47 6.14
C GLY A 24 6.60 -4.91 5.65
N GLN A 25 6.60 -5.80 4.67
CA GLN A 25 7.80 -6.14 3.95
C GLN A 25 8.20 -4.86 3.24
N HIS A 26 9.29 -4.29 3.73
CA HIS A 26 10.13 -3.37 2.99
C HIS A 26 10.68 -4.15 1.79
N PHE A 27 9.82 -4.42 0.81
CA PHE A 27 10.25 -4.92 -0.47
C PHE A 27 11.06 -3.80 -1.08
N ARG A 28 12.39 -3.89 -0.96
CA ARG A 28 13.30 -3.20 -1.85
C ARG A 28 13.06 -3.78 -3.24
N PHE A 29 12.00 -3.33 -3.89
CA PHE A 29 11.85 -3.54 -5.31
C PHE A 29 12.92 -2.65 -5.95
N PRO A 30 13.97 -3.20 -6.59
CA PRO A 30 15.00 -2.39 -7.25
C PRO A 30 14.39 -1.50 -8.34
N GLN A 31 13.18 -1.82 -8.76
CA GLN A 31 12.39 -1.04 -9.70
C GLN A 31 10.92 -1.10 -9.29
N GLY A 32 10.26 0.04 -9.27
CA GLY A 32 8.83 0.12 -8.97
C GLY A 32 8.21 1.38 -9.54
N TRP A 33 7.04 1.72 -9.03
CA TRP A 33 6.28 2.90 -9.41
C TRP A 33 6.03 3.73 -8.17
N VAL A 34 6.18 5.04 -8.28
CA VAL A 34 5.88 6.00 -7.20
C VAL A 34 4.91 7.05 -7.74
N ILE A 35 4.15 7.64 -6.83
CA ILE A 35 3.24 8.75 -7.13
C ILE A 35 4.02 10.03 -6.94
N GLU A 36 4.23 10.79 -8.01
CA GLU A 36 4.84 12.12 -8.02
C GLU A 36 3.75 13.19 -8.11
N GLY A 37 3.72 14.13 -7.17
CA GLY A 37 2.87 15.31 -7.21
C GLY A 37 3.43 16.34 -8.18
N ARG A 38 2.54 17.12 -8.81
CA ARG A 38 2.96 18.25 -9.64
C ARG A 38 3.72 19.25 -8.77
N ARG A 39 4.92 19.67 -9.19
CA ARG A 39 5.74 20.65 -8.45
C ARG A 39 4.88 21.86 -8.07
N PRO A 40 4.88 22.29 -6.79
CA PRO A 40 4.31 23.59 -6.44
C PRO A 40 5.07 24.67 -7.24
N GLN A 41 4.33 25.62 -7.83
CA GLN A 41 4.91 26.68 -8.66
C GLN A 41 5.88 27.58 -7.87
N ASP A 42 5.78 27.55 -6.55
CA ASP A 42 6.54 28.38 -5.62
C ASP A 42 7.99 27.92 -5.40
N GLY A 43 8.45 26.88 -6.13
CA GLY A 43 9.83 26.40 -6.07
C GLY A 43 10.21 25.73 -4.74
N SER A 44 9.24 25.50 -3.86
CA SER A 44 9.43 24.84 -2.57
C SER A 44 10.04 23.44 -2.74
N PRO A 45 11.10 23.09 -1.97
CA PRO A 45 11.74 21.77 -1.99
C PRO A 45 10.89 20.69 -1.30
N THR A 46 9.64 20.99 -0.92
CA THR A 46 8.69 20.02 -0.36
C THR A 46 8.66 18.78 -1.23
N GLY A 47 8.80 17.62 -0.58
CA GLY A 47 8.87 16.32 -1.21
C GLY A 47 7.89 16.18 -2.37
N ARG A 48 8.31 15.56 -3.47
CA ARG A 48 7.44 15.42 -4.65
C ARG A 48 6.72 14.09 -4.67
N PHE A 49 7.03 13.16 -3.77
CA PHE A 49 6.54 11.80 -3.85
C PHE A 49 5.61 11.47 -2.68
N LEU A 50 4.56 10.70 -2.93
CA LEU A 50 3.58 10.39 -1.89
C LEU A 50 4.05 9.19 -1.06
N GLN A 51 4.02 9.33 0.26
CA GLN A 51 4.14 8.21 1.20
C GLN A 51 2.76 7.84 1.71
N ILE A 52 2.21 6.70 1.28
CA ILE A 52 0.85 6.25 1.63
C ILE A 52 0.68 6.05 3.14
N GLY A 53 1.71 5.55 3.84
CA GLY A 53 1.64 5.29 5.27
C GLY A 53 1.42 6.55 6.13
N THR A 54 1.76 7.73 5.60
CA THR A 54 1.62 9.01 6.30
C THR A 54 0.68 9.98 5.58
N GLY A 55 0.35 9.71 4.31
CA GLY A 55 -0.37 10.63 3.43
C GLY A 55 0.40 11.91 3.08
N GLN A 56 1.68 11.99 3.47
CA GLN A 56 2.51 13.18 3.29
C GLN A 56 3.37 13.10 2.03
N TRP A 57 3.74 14.27 1.54
CA TRP A 57 4.67 14.43 0.44
C TRP A 57 6.12 14.41 0.95
N CYS A 58 6.93 13.52 0.41
CA CYS A 58 8.28 13.23 0.88
C CYS A 58 9.31 13.16 -0.27
N PRO A 59 10.62 13.18 0.05
CA PRO A 59 11.67 12.79 -0.89
C PRO A 59 11.45 11.37 -1.44
N GLN A 60 12.03 11.08 -2.62
CA GLN A 60 11.81 9.81 -3.32
C GLN A 60 12.18 8.58 -2.48
N GLN A 61 13.27 8.67 -1.69
CA GLN A 61 13.76 7.59 -0.81
C GLN A 61 12.79 7.16 0.30
N TYR A 62 11.79 8.00 0.61
CA TYR A 62 10.75 7.68 1.60
C TYR A 62 9.38 7.43 0.95
N ALA A 63 9.31 7.53 -0.38
CA ALA A 63 8.07 7.33 -1.13
C ALA A 63 7.59 5.88 -1.03
N THR A 64 6.28 5.69 -1.11
CA THR A 64 5.74 4.34 -1.24
C THR A 64 5.98 3.82 -2.65
N VAL A 65 6.82 2.79 -2.75
CA VAL A 65 7.13 2.11 -4.01
C VAL A 65 6.15 0.97 -4.24
N PHE A 66 5.45 1.02 -5.37
CA PHE A 66 4.51 -0.02 -5.79
C PHE A 66 5.16 -0.95 -6.82
N PRO A 67 4.95 -2.28 -6.73
CA PRO A 67 5.45 -3.20 -7.75
C PRO A 67 4.70 -3.07 -9.08
N ILE A 68 3.43 -2.65 -9.03
CA ILE A 68 2.53 -2.56 -10.19
C ILE A 68 2.09 -1.11 -10.38
N ARG A 69 2.19 -0.60 -11.62
CA ARG A 69 1.80 0.78 -11.96
C ARG A 69 0.33 1.07 -11.64
N GLN A 70 -0.54 0.13 -11.97
CA GLN A 70 -1.98 0.26 -11.75
C GLN A 70 -2.32 0.43 -10.27
N THR A 71 -1.61 -0.26 -9.38
CA THR A 71 -1.78 -0.10 -7.93
C THR A 71 -1.46 1.33 -7.50
N ALA A 72 -0.36 1.91 -7.97
CA ALA A 72 -0.02 3.30 -7.69
C ALA A 72 -1.10 4.28 -8.18
N ILE A 73 -1.75 4.01 -9.33
CA ILE A 73 -2.84 4.84 -9.86
C ILE A 73 -4.07 4.76 -8.96
N VAL A 74 -4.45 3.57 -8.51
CA VAL A 74 -5.59 3.37 -7.60
C VAL A 74 -5.36 4.15 -6.31
N TYR A 75 -4.20 3.99 -5.68
CA TYR A 75 -3.85 4.73 -4.47
C TYR A 75 -3.78 6.24 -4.70
N ALA A 76 -3.28 6.72 -5.84
CA ALA A 76 -3.31 8.15 -6.14
C ALA A 76 -4.76 8.69 -6.11
N ASN A 77 -5.70 7.98 -6.74
CA ASN A 77 -7.11 8.37 -6.75
C ASN A 77 -7.76 8.30 -5.35
N GLU A 78 -7.43 7.29 -4.54
CA GLU A 78 -7.92 7.15 -3.16
C GLU A 78 -7.50 8.34 -2.28
N PHE A 79 -6.34 8.92 -2.54
CA PHE A 79 -5.85 10.13 -1.86
C PHE A 79 -6.33 11.44 -2.51
N GLY A 80 -7.23 11.37 -3.49
CA GLY A 80 -7.80 12.55 -4.17
C GLY A 80 -6.93 13.14 -5.28
N TYR A 81 -5.91 12.41 -5.74
CA TYR A 81 -5.03 12.83 -6.83
C TYR A 81 -5.44 12.20 -8.16
N CYS A 82 -5.69 13.04 -9.16
CA CYS A 82 -5.96 12.65 -10.54
C CYS A 82 -4.64 12.51 -11.32
N VAL A 83 -4.29 11.27 -11.68
CA VAL A 83 -3.11 10.98 -12.50
C VAL A 83 -3.24 11.61 -13.89
N GLY A 84 -2.23 12.37 -14.32
CA GLY A 84 -2.23 13.17 -15.55
C GLY A 84 -2.71 14.61 -15.36
N HIS A 85 -3.30 14.93 -14.21
CA HIS A 85 -3.67 16.30 -13.83
C HIS A 85 -2.76 16.81 -12.70
N ASN A 86 -3.04 16.47 -11.44
CA ASN A 86 -2.29 16.98 -10.29
C ASN A 86 -1.21 16.02 -9.77
N ALA A 87 -1.19 14.77 -10.26
CA ALA A 87 -0.14 13.80 -9.97
C ALA A 87 0.26 13.00 -11.22
N CYS A 88 1.40 12.34 -11.14
CA CYS A 88 1.98 11.45 -12.14
C CYS A 88 2.43 10.16 -11.47
N VAL A 89 2.40 9.04 -12.19
CA VAL A 89 2.99 7.78 -11.72
C VAL A 89 4.25 7.52 -12.54
N VAL A 90 5.40 7.60 -11.87
CA VAL A 90 6.73 7.52 -12.48
C VAL A 90 7.49 6.29 -11.98
N ARG A 91 8.50 5.87 -12.74
CA ARG A 91 9.37 4.78 -12.30
C ARG A 91 10.20 5.26 -11.11
N TYR A 92 10.29 4.41 -10.09
CA TYR A 92 11.26 4.60 -9.03
C TYR A 92 12.65 4.27 -9.57
N CYS A 93 13.54 5.25 -9.53
CA CYS A 93 14.96 5.09 -9.85
C CYS A 93 15.72 5.28 -8.55
N ASP A 94 16.26 4.22 -7.96
CA ASP A 94 17.25 4.41 -6.89
C ASP A 94 18.43 5.15 -7.53
N HIS A 95 18.72 6.36 -7.06
CA HIS A 95 20.00 7.01 -7.36
C HIS A 95 21.02 6.33 -6.45
N ASP A 96 21.38 5.10 -6.78
CA ASP A 96 22.60 4.48 -6.25
C ASP A 96 23.78 5.29 -6.81
N GLY A 97 24.46 6.01 -5.91
CA GLY A 97 25.80 6.52 -6.11
C GLY A 97 26.84 5.46 -5.80
#